data_AF-A0A8B8A662-F1
#
_entry.id   AF-A0A8B8A662-F1
#
_cell.length_a   1.000
_cell.length_b   1.000
_cell.length_c   1.000
_cell.angle_alpha   90.00
_cell.angle_beta   90.00
_cell.angle_gamma   90.00
#
_symmetry.space_group_name_H-M   'P 1'
#
loop_
_entity.id
_entity.type
_entity.pdbx_description
1 polymer ?
#
loop_
_entity_poly.entity_id
_entity_poly.type
_entity_poly.pdbx_seq_one_letter_code
_entity_poly.pdbx_strand_id
1 'polypeptide(L)'
;MTTFITNGAANCFKGYYGEYCGKQCSFPKFGYGCQQTCLCTKSRCHFSTGCDFKQNALRNQIVKQEGPTMTTTIQQHQEMKTVLEDHSFQSKAVDGRMYASDGENIFAWITSSWIRICVTVFGVMLFLLIASHVLLSIINSMRKNGT
;
A
#
# COMPACT_ATOMS: atom_id res chain seq x y z
N MET A 1 -34.93 -1.49 -12.81
CA MET A 1 -33.62 -1.11 -13.37
C MET A 1 -32.87 -0.39 -12.28
N THR A 2 -31.96 -1.08 -11.58
CA THR A 2 -31.22 -0.51 -10.45
C THR A 2 -29.91 0.06 -10.97
N THR A 3 -29.79 1.38 -10.93
CA THR A 3 -28.59 2.12 -11.34
C THR A 3 -27.51 1.93 -10.27
N PHE A 4 -26.53 1.07 -10.53
CA PHE A 4 -25.30 1.03 -9.74
C PHE A 4 -24.44 2.22 -10.17
N ILE A 5 -24.35 3.22 -9.30
CA ILE A 5 -23.31 4.24 -9.36
C ILE A 5 -21.98 3.51 -9.17
N THR A 6 -21.34 3.10 -10.26
CA THR A 6 -19.95 2.67 -10.22
C THR A 6 -19.11 3.92 -10.02
N ASN A 7 -18.77 4.19 -8.75
CA ASN A 7 -17.57 4.96 -8.45
C ASN A 7 -16.38 4.19 -9.03
N GLY A 8 -16.10 4.37 -10.32
CA GLY A 8 -15.13 3.63 -11.12
C GLY A 8 -13.67 3.78 -10.67
N ALA A 9 -13.44 4.44 -9.53
CA ALA A 9 -12.15 4.59 -8.88
C ALA A 9 -12.00 3.71 -7.62
N ALA A 10 -13.07 3.13 -7.07
CA ALA A 10 -13.02 2.49 -5.75
C ALA A 10 -12.53 1.02 -5.73
N ASN A 11 -12.56 0.30 -6.86
CA ASN A 11 -12.40 -1.17 -6.86
C ASN A 11 -11.24 -1.70 -7.71
N CYS A 12 -10.42 -0.85 -8.33
CA CYS A 12 -9.31 -1.31 -9.18
C CYS A 12 -7.98 -1.37 -8.45
N PHE A 13 -7.16 -2.35 -8.82
CA PHE A 13 -5.76 -2.42 -8.37
C PHE A 13 -5.00 -1.16 -8.78
N LYS A 14 -4.00 -0.79 -7.98
CA LYS A 14 -3.11 0.34 -8.26
C LYS A 14 -2.55 0.26 -9.69
N GLY A 15 -2.75 1.32 -10.45
CA GLY A 15 -2.31 1.40 -11.84
C GLY A 15 -3.32 0.94 -12.88
N TYR A 16 -4.55 0.61 -12.47
CA TYR A 16 -5.64 0.23 -13.36
C TYR A 16 -6.91 1.04 -13.11
N TYR A 17 -7.75 1.17 -14.14
CA TYR A 17 -9.02 1.88 -14.10
C TYR A 17 -10.04 1.32 -15.12
N GLY A 18 -11.26 1.83 -15.06
CA GLY A 18 -12.38 1.45 -15.94
C GLY A 18 -13.32 0.45 -15.30
N GLU A 19 -14.46 0.19 -15.97
CA GLU A 19 -15.56 -0.65 -15.46
C GLU A 19 -15.13 -2.05 -15.00
N TYR A 20 -14.11 -2.62 -15.66
CA TYR A 20 -13.55 -3.95 -15.36
C TYR A 20 -12.07 -3.91 -15.01
N CYS A 21 -11.52 -2.74 -14.67
CA CYS A 21 -10.09 -2.57 -14.36
C CYS A 21 -9.11 -3.06 -15.45
N GLY A 22 -9.56 -3.20 -16.70
CA GLY A 22 -8.73 -3.67 -17.82
C GLY A 22 -7.85 -2.59 -18.45
N LYS A 23 -8.01 -1.32 -18.04
CA LYS A 23 -7.23 -0.21 -18.60
C LYS A 23 -6.09 0.15 -17.66
N GLN A 24 -4.86 0.05 -18.15
CA GLN A 24 -3.66 0.47 -17.41
C GLN A 24 -3.51 2.00 -17.45
N CYS A 25 -3.03 2.60 -16.35
CA CYS A 25 -2.71 4.02 -16.32
C CYS A 25 -1.65 4.37 -17.37
N SER A 26 -1.96 5.37 -18.18
CA SER A 26 -1.04 5.92 -19.17
C SER A 26 -0.19 7.01 -18.53
N PHE A 27 1.07 7.11 -18.96
CA PHE A 27 1.95 8.22 -18.57
C PHE A 27 1.26 9.57 -18.84
N PRO A 28 1.33 10.56 -17.92
CA PRO A 28 2.11 10.56 -16.67
C PRO A 28 1.35 10.04 -15.44
N LYS A 29 0.20 9.40 -15.60
CA LYS A 29 -0.66 9.02 -14.47
C LYS A 29 -0.29 7.67 -13.87
N PHE A 30 -0.49 7.54 -12.55
CA PHE A 30 -0.26 6.29 -11.81
C PHE A 30 -1.16 6.19 -10.56
N GLY A 31 -1.09 5.05 -9.87
CA GLY A 31 -1.79 4.82 -8.59
C GLY A 31 -3.26 4.45 -8.74
N TYR A 32 -4.05 4.56 -7.67
CA TYR A 32 -5.47 4.19 -7.67
C TYR A 32 -6.28 5.12 -8.57
N GLY A 33 -6.99 4.54 -9.55
CA GLY A 33 -7.78 5.29 -10.53
C GLY A 33 -6.96 6.30 -11.34
N CYS A 34 -5.64 6.13 -11.44
CA CYS A 34 -4.75 7.02 -12.17
C CYS A 34 -4.79 8.50 -11.71
N GLN A 35 -5.05 8.73 -10.42
CA GLN A 35 -5.17 10.08 -9.86
C GLN A 35 -3.81 10.75 -9.60
N GLN A 36 -2.76 9.97 -9.43
CA GLN A 36 -1.41 10.47 -9.16
C GLN A 36 -0.66 10.76 -10.45
N THR A 37 0.33 11.64 -10.42
CA THR A 37 1.08 12.09 -11.60
C THR A 37 2.58 11.99 -11.36
N CYS A 38 3.29 11.30 -12.26
CA CYS A 38 4.73 11.18 -12.25
C CYS A 38 5.39 12.52 -12.60
N LEU A 39 6.41 12.89 -11.83
CA LEU A 39 7.27 14.06 -12.07
C LEU A 39 8.67 13.65 -12.57
N CYS A 40 8.75 12.50 -13.23
CA CYS A 40 9.96 11.91 -13.80
C CYS A 40 9.73 11.54 -15.27
N THR A 41 10.80 11.15 -15.96
CA THR A 41 10.72 10.68 -17.34
C THR A 41 9.83 9.44 -17.47
N LYS A 42 9.23 9.25 -18.64
CA LYS A 42 8.36 8.10 -18.94
C LYS A 42 9.03 6.75 -18.64
N SER A 43 10.33 6.64 -18.89
CA SER A 43 11.13 5.43 -18.61
C SER A 43 11.24 5.07 -17.12
N ARG A 44 10.99 6.03 -16.22
CA ARG A 44 11.09 5.86 -14.76
C ARG A 44 9.76 5.95 -14.04
N CYS A 45 8.67 6.11 -14.80
CA CYS A 45 7.32 6.22 -14.26
C CYS A 45 6.62 4.87 -14.42
N HIS A 46 6.54 4.12 -13.33
CA HIS A 46 5.78 2.90 -13.28
C HIS A 46 4.31 3.23 -13.00
N PHE A 47 3.40 2.71 -13.83
CA PHE A 47 1.96 2.98 -13.79
C PHE A 47 1.30 2.66 -12.43
N SER A 48 1.92 1.81 -11.61
CA SER A 48 1.41 1.39 -10.31
C SER A 48 2.07 2.12 -9.13
N THR A 49 3.38 2.37 -9.18
CA THR A 49 4.20 2.86 -8.06
C THR A 49 4.72 4.29 -8.24
N GLY A 50 4.63 4.84 -9.45
CA GLY A 50 5.11 6.19 -9.75
C GLY A 50 6.59 6.20 -10.11
N CYS A 51 7.33 7.18 -9.62
CA CYS A 51 8.72 7.38 -10.00
C CYS A 51 9.68 6.47 -9.22
N ASP A 52 10.41 5.63 -9.94
CA ASP A 52 11.48 4.80 -9.37
C ASP A 52 12.75 5.64 -9.17
N PHE A 53 12.81 6.37 -8.06
CA PHE A 53 14.04 7.00 -7.62
C PHE A 53 14.93 5.92 -7.02
N LYS A 54 15.92 5.42 -7.78
CA LYS A 54 17.10 4.79 -7.18
C LYS A 54 17.63 5.81 -6.18
N GLN A 55 17.42 5.55 -4.89
CA GLN A 55 18.11 6.28 -3.86
C GLN A 55 19.58 5.97 -4.12
N ASN A 56 20.29 6.88 -4.78
CA ASN A 56 21.70 6.98 -4.52
C ASN A 56 21.77 7.23 -3.02
N ALA A 57 22.12 6.18 -2.27
CA ALA A 57 22.32 6.21 -0.84
C ALA A 57 23.55 7.05 -0.51
N LEU A 58 23.55 8.31 -0.92
CA LEU A 58 24.35 9.36 -0.30
C LEU A 58 23.47 10.12 0.69
N ARG A 59 22.76 9.37 1.54
CA ARG A 59 22.34 9.89 2.84
C ARG A 59 23.49 9.64 3.81
N ASN A 60 24.47 10.52 3.76
CA ASN A 60 25.13 11.16 4.90
C ASN A 60 26.45 11.82 4.46
N GLN A 61 26.40 13.12 4.21
CA GLN A 61 27.19 14.08 5.01
C GLN A 61 26.62 15.50 4.79
N ILE A 62 25.93 16.00 5.83
CA ILE A 62 25.83 17.40 6.27
C ILE A 62 25.29 18.38 5.20
N VAL A 63 24.06 18.92 5.29
CA VAL A 63 23.74 20.15 6.04
C VAL A 63 22.24 20.17 6.35
N LYS A 64 21.93 20.27 7.64
CA LYS A 64 20.70 20.83 8.17
C LYS A 64 21.03 22.28 8.55
N GLN A 65 20.53 23.27 7.82
CA GLN A 65 20.41 24.65 8.30
C GLN A 65 19.14 25.27 7.69
N GLU A 66 18.27 25.72 8.58
CA GLU A 66 17.07 26.52 8.35
C GLU A 66 17.39 27.92 7.77
N GLY A 67 16.42 28.50 7.04
CA GLY A 67 16.22 29.95 7.00
C GLY A 67 16.95 30.74 5.89
N PRO A 68 16.46 31.95 5.58
CA PRO A 68 16.44 32.53 4.24
C PRO A 68 17.73 33.28 3.90
N THR A 69 17.97 33.53 2.60
CA THR A 69 18.25 34.87 2.02
C THR A 69 19.02 34.74 0.69
N MET A 70 18.47 35.39 -0.33
CA MET A 70 19.07 35.65 -1.63
C MET A 70 20.46 36.27 -1.52
N THR A 71 21.47 35.85 -2.29
CA THR A 71 22.51 36.75 -2.84
C THR A 71 23.23 36.09 -4.02
N THR A 72 23.06 36.73 -5.18
CA THR A 72 23.85 36.65 -6.42
C THR A 72 25.35 36.87 -6.18
N THR A 73 26.25 36.15 -6.88
CA THR A 73 27.49 36.73 -7.44
C THR A 73 28.03 35.87 -8.61
N ILE A 74 27.85 36.44 -9.81
CA ILE A 74 28.74 36.58 -10.99
C ILE A 74 29.67 35.43 -11.45
N GLN A 75 29.54 35.17 -12.76
CA GLN A 75 30.32 34.40 -13.73
C GLN A 75 31.84 34.21 -13.49
N GLN A 76 32.36 33.03 -13.86
CA GLN A 76 33.35 32.94 -14.95
C GLN A 76 33.42 31.53 -15.57
N HIS A 77 33.84 31.53 -16.83
CA HIS A 77 33.69 30.56 -17.90
C HIS A 77 34.88 29.60 -17.99
N GLN A 78 34.66 28.31 -18.25
CA GLN A 78 35.67 27.45 -18.90
C GLN A 78 35.00 26.30 -19.66
N GLU A 79 35.23 26.28 -20.97
CA GLU A 79 34.67 25.36 -21.97
C GLU A 79 35.27 23.94 -21.88
N MET A 80 34.51 22.90 -22.26
CA MET A 80 35.06 21.82 -23.09
C MET A 80 33.99 21.00 -23.85
N LYS A 81 34.01 21.21 -25.18
CA LYS A 81 33.80 20.32 -26.34
C LYS A 81 32.75 19.19 -26.31
N THR A 82 31.88 19.29 -27.32
CA THR A 82 31.03 18.28 -27.96
C THR A 82 31.76 16.97 -28.30
N VAL A 83 31.17 15.82 -27.95
CA VAL A 83 31.38 14.53 -28.64
C VAL A 83 30.04 13.78 -28.72
N LEU A 84 29.78 13.26 -29.92
CA LEU A 84 28.64 12.45 -30.35
C LEU A 84 28.38 11.21 -29.47
N GLU A 85 27.14 10.71 -29.53
CA GLU A 85 26.69 9.38 -29.09
C GLU A 85 27.73 8.28 -29.41
N ASP A 86 28.01 7.37 -28.47
CA ASP A 86 27.67 5.94 -28.58
C ASP A 86 28.21 5.10 -27.38
N HIS A 87 27.56 3.95 -27.17
CA HIS A 87 28.05 2.72 -26.51
C HIS A 87 28.01 2.54 -24.97
N SER A 88 26.86 1.98 -24.55
CA SER A 88 26.73 0.73 -23.77
C SER A 88 27.52 0.57 -22.45
N PHE A 89 26.85 0.84 -21.32
CA PHE A 89 27.23 0.23 -20.03
C PHE A 89 26.31 -0.95 -19.71
N GLN A 90 26.79 -2.15 -20.03
CA GLN A 90 26.13 -3.43 -19.74
C GLN A 90 26.49 -3.88 -18.32
N SER A 91 25.72 -3.47 -17.33
CA SER A 91 25.84 -4.02 -15.97
C SER A 91 24.92 -5.24 -15.85
N LYS A 92 25.54 -6.42 -15.71
CA LYS A 92 24.86 -7.70 -15.52
C LYS A 92 23.91 -7.63 -14.32
N ALA A 93 22.67 -8.04 -14.53
CA ALA A 93 21.67 -8.18 -13.47
C ALA A 93 22.14 -9.24 -12.45
N VAL A 94 22.36 -8.82 -11.20
CA VAL A 94 22.29 -9.72 -10.05
C VAL A 94 20.84 -10.13 -9.91
N ASP A 95 20.55 -11.41 -10.08
CA ASP A 95 19.26 -12.01 -9.76
C ASP A 95 19.06 -11.97 -8.24
N GLY A 96 18.59 -10.84 -7.76
CA GLY A 96 18.03 -10.70 -6.44
C GLY A 96 16.53 -10.87 -6.55
N ARG A 97 16.02 -12.09 -6.35
CA ARG A 97 14.64 -12.26 -5.89
C ARG A 97 14.55 -11.67 -4.48
N MET A 98 14.39 -10.35 -4.43
CA MET A 98 13.93 -9.67 -3.23
C MET A 98 12.47 -10.09 -3.07
N TYR A 99 12.24 -11.14 -2.29
CA TYR A 99 10.94 -11.37 -1.71
C TYR A 99 10.64 -10.10 -0.92
N ALA A 100 9.76 -9.25 -1.45
CA ALA A 100 9.11 -8.24 -0.64
C ALA A 100 8.43 -9.04 0.48
N SER A 101 9.02 -8.98 1.67
CA SER A 101 8.31 -9.32 2.89
C SER A 101 7.31 -8.18 3.05
N ASP A 102 6.22 -8.27 2.29
CA ASP A 102 4.96 -7.66 2.65
C ASP A 102 4.69 -8.21 4.05
N GLY A 103 5.01 -7.40 5.05
CA GLY A 103 4.55 -7.58 6.41
C GLY A 103 3.04 -7.45 6.37
N GLU A 104 2.37 -8.50 5.88
CA GLU A 104 0.95 -8.68 6.00
C GLU A 104 0.68 -8.69 7.49
N ASN A 105 0.23 -7.54 7.99
CA ASN A 105 -0.27 -7.44 9.34
C ASN A 105 -1.34 -8.54 9.47
N ILE A 106 -1.06 -9.57 10.27
CA ILE A 106 -2.00 -10.64 10.61
C ILE A 106 -3.32 -10.09 11.18
N PHE A 107 -3.36 -8.79 11.52
CA PHE A 107 -4.53 -8.06 11.98
C PHE A 107 -5.26 -7.22 10.91
N ALA A 108 -4.78 -7.11 9.66
CA ALA A 108 -5.41 -6.26 8.64
C ALA A 108 -6.78 -6.78 8.18
N TRP A 109 -6.96 -8.11 8.07
CA TRP A 109 -8.26 -8.72 7.75
C TRP A 109 -9.25 -8.67 8.94
N ILE A 110 -8.74 -8.45 10.16
CA ILE A 110 -9.54 -8.39 11.39
C ILE A 110 -10.31 -7.06 11.50
N THR A 111 -9.94 -6.05 10.71
CA THR A 111 -10.59 -4.73 10.70
C THR A 111 -11.93 -4.68 9.97
N SER A 112 -12.27 -5.72 9.21
CA SER A 112 -13.52 -5.69 8.48
C SER A 112 -14.70 -5.88 9.44
N SER A 113 -15.63 -4.93 9.39
CA SER A 113 -16.72 -4.78 10.36
C SER A 113 -17.57 -6.05 10.48
N TRP A 114 -17.82 -6.76 9.38
CA TRP A 114 -18.53 -8.04 9.34
C TRP A 114 -17.88 -9.16 10.16
N ILE A 115 -16.55 -9.30 10.14
CA ILE A 115 -15.82 -10.38 10.84
C ILE A 115 -15.87 -10.15 12.35
N ARG A 116 -15.76 -8.88 12.77
CA ARG A 116 -15.92 -8.51 14.18
C ARG A 116 -17.32 -8.85 14.68
N ILE A 117 -18.36 -8.50 13.91
CA ILE A 117 -19.75 -8.79 14.25
C ILE A 117 -19.99 -10.31 14.32
N CYS A 118 -19.48 -11.08 13.34
CA CYS A 118 -19.61 -12.53 13.37
C CYS A 118 -18.94 -13.11 14.62
N VAL A 119 -17.69 -12.77 14.90
CA VAL A 119 -16.95 -13.31 16.05
C VAL A 119 -17.60 -12.94 17.37
N THR A 120 -18.09 -11.70 17.52
CA THR A 120 -18.78 -11.29 18.75
C THR A 120 -20.12 -12.00 18.91
N VAL A 121 -20.91 -12.13 17.84
CA VAL A 121 -22.20 -12.82 17.89
C VAL A 121 -22.01 -14.31 18.19
N PHE A 122 -21.13 -15.01 17.47
CA PHE A 122 -20.85 -16.43 17.73
C PHE A 122 -20.28 -16.64 19.14
N GLY A 123 -19.39 -15.75 19.60
CA GLY A 123 -18.83 -15.82 20.95
C GLY A 123 -19.90 -15.65 22.04
N VAL A 124 -20.78 -14.66 21.90
CA VAL A 124 -21.88 -14.43 22.85
C VAL A 124 -22.86 -15.60 22.85
N MET A 125 -23.24 -16.11 21.67
CA MET A 125 -24.15 -17.26 21.57
C MET A 125 -23.55 -18.51 22.23
N LEU A 126 -22.27 -18.81 21.99
CA LEU A 126 -21.59 -19.94 22.60
C LEU A 126 -21.53 -19.78 24.13
N PHE A 127 -21.21 -18.58 24.62
CA PHE A 127 -21.16 -18.30 26.05
C PHE A 127 -22.53 -18.50 26.72
N LEU A 128 -23.61 -18.01 26.12
CA LEU A 128 -24.98 -18.20 26.63
C LEU A 128 -25.38 -19.68 26.65
N LEU A 129 -25.01 -20.45 25.63
CA LEU A 129 -25.27 -21.90 25.59
C LEU A 129 -24.52 -22.64 26.72
N ILE A 130 -23.24 -22.32 26.92
CA ILE A 130 -22.43 -22.93 27.98
C ILE A 130 -23.01 -22.55 29.36
N ALA A 131 -23.33 -21.28 29.58
CA ALA A 131 -23.91 -20.79 30.83
C ALA A 131 -25.25 -21.49 31.14
N SER A 132 -26.11 -21.64 30.13
CA SER A 132 -27.38 -22.36 30.26
C SER A 132 -27.18 -23.83 30.64
N HIS A 133 -26.25 -24.53 29.98
CA HIS A 133 -25.92 -25.93 30.30
C HIS A 133 -25.39 -26.09 31.72
N VAL A 134 -24.50 -25.19 32.16
CA VAL A 134 -23.96 -25.20 33.53
C VAL A 134 -25.08 -24.95 34.54
N LEU A 135 -25.97 -23.98 34.29
CA LEU A 135 -27.09 -23.69 35.16
C LEU A 135 -28.05 -24.89 35.28
N LEU A 136 -28.40 -25.53 34.17
CA LEU A 136 -29.23 -26.74 34.16
C LEU A 136 -28.56 -27.90 34.92
N SER A 137 -27.25 -28.05 34.78
CA SER A 137 -26.48 -29.05 35.53
C SER A 137 -26.54 -28.80 37.04
N ILE A 138 -26.35 -27.54 37.47
CA ILE A 138 -26.44 -27.15 38.88
C ILE A 138 -27.85 -27.38 39.43
N ILE A 139 -28.90 -26.95 38.70
CA ILE A 139 -30.29 -27.17 39.11
C ILE A 139 -30.59 -28.67 39.28
N ASN A 140 -30.13 -29.51 38.35
CA ASN A 140 -30.31 -30.95 38.43
C ASN A 140 -29.50 -31.58 39.58
N SER A 141 -28.32 -31.05 39.88
CA SER A 141 -27.51 -31.50 41.03
C SER A 141 -28.19 -31.15 42.36
N MET A 142 -28.75 -29.94 42.48
CA MET A 142 -29.51 -29.50 43.64
C MET A 142 -30.76 -30.37 43.84
N ARG A 143 -31.44 -30.72 42.74
CA ARG A 143 -32.61 -31.62 42.77
C ARG A 143 -32.25 -33.04 43.24
N LYS A 144 -31.10 -33.58 42.85
CA LYS A 144 -30.65 -34.92 43.27
C LYS A 144 -30.19 -35.00 44.72
N ASN A 145 -29.64 -33.92 45.28
CA ASN A 145 -29.16 -33.89 46.67
C ASN A 145 -30.29 -33.59 47.69
N GLY A 146 -31.50 -33.24 47.23
CA GLY A 146 -32.65 -32.91 48.08
C GLY A 146 -33.65 -34.04 48.29
N THR A 147 -33.36 -35.26 47.82
CA THR A 147 -34.10 -36.51 48.02
C THR A 147 -33.19 -37.56 48.63
#